data_AF-A0A1B2Z9L2-F1
#
_entry.id   AF-A0A1B2Z9L2-F1
#
_cell.length_a   1.000
_cell.length_b   1.000
_cell.length_c   1.000
_cell.angle_alpha   90.00
_cell.angle_beta   90.00
_cell.angle_gamma   90.00
#
_symmetry.space_group_name_H-M   'P 1'
#
loop_
_entity.id
_entity.type
_entity.pdbx_description
1 polymer ?
#
loop_
_entity_poly.entity_id
_entity_poly.type
_entity_poly.pdbx_seq_one_letter_code
_entity_poly.pdbx_strand_id
1 'polypeptide(L)'
;MKIKEIANNIELHKTEDGLALMANNKVLLQGFTDIGTLANGLVPIIYYKQQQFKYLDTDTLEIFDISNVNWISGFHYVGSNLTYLGHNYRTDPLNKLSISYKYSSVEGMKPVFENLDGCEMMLKPERKFNEDLQKMLETGVNKMQCTLTPELAQKLFNGIKYYRIVGKGFLAKGLDIGALPIKLEDGSNYNSSVFSLSQKDETYGVIDVRTNKLITEIIHKVIDVCPNLIRVDSDTFLKY
;
A
#
# COMPACT_ATOMS: atom_id res chain seq x y z
N MET A 1 26.45 2.85 6.20
CA MET A 1 26.54 1.48 6.75
C MET A 1 25.30 0.72 6.34
N LYS A 2 25.46 -0.42 5.66
CA LYS A 2 24.32 -1.18 5.13
C LYS A 2 23.45 -1.72 6.27
N ILE A 3 22.14 -1.52 6.15
CA ILE A 3 21.11 -2.06 7.04
C ILE A 3 20.51 -3.31 6.40
N LYS A 4 19.98 -3.16 5.18
CA LYS A 4 19.37 -4.25 4.41
C LYS A 4 19.31 -3.91 2.93
N GLU A 5 19.13 -4.94 2.11
CA GLU A 5 18.73 -4.78 0.71
C GLU A 5 17.20 -4.65 0.61
N ILE A 6 16.73 -3.78 -0.27
CA ILE A 6 15.30 -3.51 -0.50
C ILE A 6 14.81 -4.24 -1.75
N ALA A 7 15.48 -4.03 -2.88
CA ALA A 7 15.22 -4.72 -4.16
C ALA A 7 16.35 -4.43 -5.15
N ASN A 8 16.72 -5.38 -6.01
CA ASN A 8 17.59 -5.17 -7.18
C ASN A 8 18.84 -4.29 -6.91
N ASN A 9 19.65 -4.61 -5.89
CA ASN A 9 20.82 -3.83 -5.48
C ASN A 9 20.53 -2.41 -4.94
N ILE A 10 19.27 -2.09 -4.63
CA ILE A 10 18.89 -0.91 -3.85
C ILE A 10 19.01 -1.27 -2.38
N GLU A 11 19.88 -0.56 -1.68
CA GLU A 11 20.24 -0.83 -0.29
C GLU A 11 19.83 0.33 0.60
N LEU A 12 19.33 0.00 1.78
CA LEU A 12 19.12 0.96 2.86
C LEU A 12 20.37 1.03 3.73
N HIS A 13 20.85 2.24 3.97
CA HIS A 13 22.03 2.52 4.76
C HIS A 13 21.73 3.48 5.91
N LYS A 14 22.40 3.26 7.04
CA LYS A 14 22.53 4.24 8.13
C LYS A 14 23.65 5.22 7.79
N THR A 15 23.39 6.51 7.96
CA THR A 15 24.32 7.63 7.78
C THR A 15 24.31 8.54 9.01
N GLU A 16 25.22 9.51 9.10
CA GLU A 16 25.28 10.46 10.23
C GLU A 16 23.97 11.26 10.36
N ASP A 17 23.42 11.73 9.23
CA ASP A 17 22.22 12.58 9.20
C ASP A 17 20.89 11.81 9.07
N GLY A 18 20.89 10.49 9.29
CA GLY A 18 19.70 9.65 9.19
C GLY A 18 19.92 8.41 8.33
N LEU A 19 19.10 8.24 7.30
CA LEU A 19 19.16 7.10 6.39
C LEU A 19 19.45 7.54 4.95
N ALA A 20 20.01 6.62 4.17
CA ALA A 20 20.22 6.77 2.74
C ALA A 20 19.76 5.52 1.97
N LEU A 21 19.24 5.74 0.76
CA LEU A 21 19.04 4.70 -0.25
C LEU A 21 20.18 4.81 -1.24
N MET A 22 20.84 3.69 -1.50
CA MET A 22 21.95 3.59 -2.44
C MET A 22 21.63 2.53 -3.48
N ALA A 23 22.01 2.76 -4.74
CA ALA A 23 22.00 1.73 -5.77
C ALA A 23 23.37 1.71 -6.44
N ASN A 24 23.98 0.52 -6.54
CA ASN A 24 25.29 0.34 -7.15
C ASN A 24 26.35 1.32 -6.60
N ASN A 25 26.43 1.45 -5.27
CA ASN A 25 27.30 2.36 -4.53
C ASN A 25 27.09 3.86 -4.79
N LYS A 26 26.02 4.26 -5.48
CA LYS A 26 25.63 5.67 -5.66
C LYS A 26 24.45 6.01 -4.75
N VAL A 27 24.54 7.14 -4.07
CA VAL A 27 23.44 7.65 -3.24
C VAL A 27 22.31 8.13 -4.15
N LEU A 28 21.12 7.56 -3.98
CA LEU A 28 19.90 7.99 -4.67
C LEU A 28 19.17 9.07 -3.86
N LEU A 29 19.03 8.84 -2.56
CA LEU A 29 18.33 9.72 -1.64
C LEU A 29 18.95 9.57 -0.24
N GLN A 30 19.02 10.66 0.53
CA GLN A 30 19.58 10.64 1.89
C GLN A 30 18.89 11.63 2.84
N GLY A 31 19.19 11.49 4.13
CA GLY A 31 18.69 12.37 5.20
C GLY A 31 17.24 12.10 5.61
N PHE A 32 16.64 11.01 5.13
CA PHE A 32 15.28 10.64 5.51
C PHE A 32 15.26 9.88 6.83
N THR A 33 14.07 9.81 7.44
CA THR A 33 13.86 9.18 8.75
C THR A 33 13.64 7.69 8.65
N ASP A 34 12.82 7.24 7.70
CA ASP A 34 12.53 5.82 7.50
C ASP A 34 11.95 5.52 6.12
N ILE A 35 11.80 4.23 5.82
CA ILE A 35 11.04 3.71 4.68
C ILE A 35 9.89 2.84 5.15
N GLY A 36 8.80 2.79 4.38
CA GLY A 36 7.74 1.81 4.59
C GLY A 36 7.96 0.55 3.74
N THR A 37 6.93 -0.28 3.61
CA THR A 37 6.99 -1.50 2.84
C THR A 37 7.08 -1.21 1.33
N LEU A 38 8.05 -1.83 0.66
CA LEU A 38 8.07 -1.92 -0.81
C LEU A 38 6.81 -2.65 -1.28
N ALA A 39 6.01 -1.98 -2.10
CA ALA A 39 4.76 -2.55 -2.60
C ALA A 39 4.62 -2.21 -4.09
N ASN A 40 4.57 -3.24 -4.93
CA ASN A 40 4.35 -3.12 -6.37
C ASN A 40 5.35 -2.12 -7.00
N GLY A 41 6.64 -2.34 -6.73
CA GLY A 41 7.76 -1.56 -7.29
C GLY A 41 7.94 -0.14 -6.75
N LEU A 42 7.19 0.30 -5.72
CA LEU A 42 7.37 1.62 -5.10
C LEU A 42 7.76 1.49 -3.61
N VAL A 43 8.84 2.18 -3.22
CA VAL A 43 9.29 2.30 -1.82
C VAL A 43 8.80 3.63 -1.26
N PRO A 44 7.89 3.65 -0.26
CA PRO A 44 7.50 4.87 0.44
C PRO A 44 8.62 5.33 1.40
N ILE A 45 8.86 6.63 1.44
CA ILE A 45 9.96 7.25 2.19
C ILE A 45 9.40 8.43 2.99
N ILE A 46 9.86 8.59 4.23
CA ILE A 46 9.44 9.67 5.11
C ILE A 46 10.61 10.48 5.66
N TYR A 47 10.49 11.81 5.56
CA TYR A 47 11.27 12.80 6.29
C TYR A 47 10.40 13.35 7.43
N TYR A 48 10.38 12.65 8.56
CA TYR A 48 9.38 12.86 9.61
C TYR A 48 9.43 14.26 10.22
N LYS A 49 10.63 14.80 10.43
CA LYS A 49 10.81 16.15 10.98
C LYS A 49 10.31 17.23 10.02
N GLN A 50 10.46 17.01 8.72
CA GLN A 50 10.05 17.93 7.66
C GLN A 50 8.60 17.71 7.23
N GLN A 51 7.94 16.63 7.70
CA GLN A 51 6.62 16.21 7.23
C GLN A 51 6.56 16.05 5.70
N GLN A 52 7.64 15.51 5.11
CA GLN A 52 7.73 15.27 3.68
C GLN A 52 7.72 13.77 3.37
N PHE A 53 7.08 13.44 2.25
CA PHE A 53 6.92 12.06 1.78
C PHE A 53 7.39 11.95 0.34
N LYS A 54 8.00 10.81 0.03
CA LYS A 54 8.43 10.48 -1.34
C LYS A 54 8.12 9.02 -1.65
N TYR A 55 8.05 8.70 -2.93
CA TYR A 55 8.16 7.33 -3.43
C TYR A 55 9.42 7.20 -4.28
N LEU A 56 10.17 6.12 -4.10
CA LEU A 56 11.20 5.68 -5.05
C LEU A 56 10.61 4.56 -5.91
N ASP A 57 10.72 4.69 -7.23
CA ASP A 57 10.47 3.59 -8.16
C ASP A 57 11.70 2.70 -8.28
N THR A 58 11.56 1.41 -7.95
CA THR A 58 12.69 0.47 -7.97
C THR A 58 13.13 0.06 -9.37
N ASP A 59 12.30 0.27 -10.38
CA ASP A 59 12.60 -0.11 -11.77
C ASP A 59 13.31 1.03 -12.51
N THR A 60 12.87 2.28 -12.30
CA THR A 60 13.41 3.45 -12.99
C THR A 60 14.37 4.28 -12.14
N LEU A 61 14.42 4.02 -10.83
CA LEU A 61 15.12 4.84 -9.82
C LEU A 61 14.63 6.29 -9.73
N GLU A 62 13.46 6.57 -10.31
CA GLU A 62 12.83 7.88 -10.23
C GLU A 62 12.26 8.14 -8.84
N ILE A 63 12.35 9.39 -8.40
CA ILE A 63 11.91 9.82 -7.09
C ILE A 63 10.74 10.78 -7.26
N PHE A 64 9.61 10.43 -6.65
CA PHE A 64 8.38 11.21 -6.71
C PHE A 64 8.12 11.90 -5.38
N ASP A 65 8.05 13.23 -5.41
CA ASP A 65 7.65 14.04 -4.27
C ASP A 65 6.13 14.02 -4.07
N ILE A 66 5.70 13.70 -2.84
CA ILE A 66 4.28 13.73 -2.46
C ILE A 66 4.07 14.87 -1.47
N SER A 67 3.19 15.81 -1.84
CA SER A 67 2.91 17.00 -1.04
C SER A 67 1.45 17.09 -0.60
N ASN A 68 1.19 17.98 0.36
CA ASN A 68 -0.16 18.26 0.89
C ASN A 68 -0.87 17.07 1.56
N VAL A 69 -0.09 16.14 2.10
CA VAL A 69 -0.57 14.95 2.82
C VAL A 69 0.15 14.83 4.16
N ASN A 70 -0.44 14.08 5.09
CA ASN A 70 0.20 13.73 6.36
C ASN A 70 0.65 12.27 6.41
N TRP A 71 0.31 11.48 5.39
CA TRP A 71 0.64 10.06 5.32
C TRP A 71 0.53 9.53 3.89
N ILE A 72 1.33 8.51 3.57
CA ILE A 72 1.29 7.78 2.29
C ILE A 72 1.23 6.27 2.54
N SER A 73 0.59 5.55 1.62
CA SER A 73 0.45 4.09 1.67
C SER A 73 1.78 3.35 1.63
N GLY A 74 1.84 2.24 2.37
CA GLY A 74 3.03 1.42 2.60
C GLY A 74 3.69 1.68 3.96
N PHE A 75 3.33 2.76 4.64
CA PHE A 75 3.46 2.86 6.10
C PHE A 75 2.27 2.18 6.78
N HIS A 76 2.34 2.04 8.11
CA HIS A 76 1.23 1.51 8.89
C HIS A 76 0.05 2.48 8.86
N TYR A 77 -1.17 1.96 8.91
CA TYR A 77 -2.36 2.77 9.16
C TYR A 77 -3.26 2.01 10.10
N VAL A 78 -4.10 2.75 10.81
CA VAL A 78 -5.00 2.16 11.77
C VAL A 78 -6.39 2.15 11.15
N GLY A 79 -6.90 0.96 10.84
CA GLY A 79 -8.16 0.77 10.14
C GLY A 79 -8.15 -0.47 9.24
N SER A 80 -9.28 -0.76 8.61
CA SER A 80 -9.42 -1.83 7.61
C SER A 80 -9.84 -1.23 6.28
N ASN A 81 -9.45 -1.88 5.17
CA ASN A 81 -9.91 -1.56 3.81
C ASN A 81 -9.30 -0.31 3.15
N LEU A 82 -7.99 -0.12 3.29
CA LEU A 82 -7.18 0.73 2.39
C LEU A 82 -6.35 -0.20 1.51
N THR A 83 -6.88 -0.54 0.35
CA THR A 83 -6.35 -1.62 -0.49
C THR A 83 -6.17 -1.22 -1.95
N TYR A 84 -5.55 -2.11 -2.69
CA TYR A 84 -5.47 -2.05 -4.13
C TYR A 84 -5.61 -3.46 -4.68
N LEU A 85 -6.67 -3.70 -5.45
CA LEU A 85 -7.14 -5.04 -5.79
C LEU A 85 -7.29 -5.92 -4.53
N GLY A 86 -7.84 -5.35 -3.46
CA GLY A 86 -8.05 -6.04 -2.18
C GLY A 86 -6.76 -6.43 -1.45
N HIS A 87 -5.60 -6.00 -1.96
CA HIS A 87 -4.30 -6.20 -1.33
C HIS A 87 -3.98 -5.04 -0.39
N ASN A 88 -3.33 -5.33 0.74
CA ASN A 88 -2.87 -4.29 1.66
C ASN A 88 -1.50 -3.75 1.19
N TYR A 89 -1.33 -2.43 1.16
CA TYR A 89 -0.05 -1.76 0.84
C TYR A 89 1.12 -2.09 1.79
N ARG A 90 0.86 -2.72 2.93
CA ARG A 90 1.88 -3.20 3.87
C ARG A 90 2.53 -4.51 3.45
N THR A 91 2.10 -5.11 2.34
CA THR A 91 2.72 -6.31 1.76
C THR A 91 2.90 -6.13 0.26
N ASP A 92 3.93 -6.76 -0.29
CA ASP A 92 4.15 -6.77 -1.74
C ASP A 92 3.31 -7.88 -2.39
N PRO A 93 2.36 -7.53 -3.28
CA PRO A 93 1.53 -8.51 -3.98
C PRO A 93 2.38 -9.38 -4.88
N LEU A 94 3.48 -8.88 -5.43
CA LEU A 94 4.34 -9.59 -6.37
C LEU A 94 4.90 -10.89 -5.78
N ASN A 95 5.15 -10.91 -4.46
CA ASN A 95 5.61 -12.10 -3.74
C ASN A 95 4.57 -13.25 -3.72
N LYS A 96 3.31 -12.98 -4.09
CA LYS A 96 2.20 -13.94 -4.05
C LYS A 96 1.63 -14.26 -5.44
N LEU A 97 2.20 -13.71 -6.51
CA LEU A 97 1.66 -13.85 -7.86
C LEU A 97 2.11 -15.11 -8.61
N SER A 98 2.85 -16.04 -7.97
CA SER A 98 3.19 -17.34 -8.59
C SER A 98 2.03 -18.32 -8.68
N ILE A 99 0.88 -17.99 -8.10
CA ILE A 99 -0.36 -18.76 -8.10
C ILE A 99 -1.55 -17.84 -8.40
N SER A 100 -2.72 -18.43 -8.67
CA SER A 100 -3.94 -17.65 -8.90
C SER A 100 -4.26 -16.71 -7.74
N TYR A 101 -4.52 -15.44 -8.06
CA TYR A 101 -4.81 -14.41 -7.08
C TYR A 101 -6.31 -14.32 -6.84
N LYS A 102 -6.73 -14.34 -5.56
CA LYS A 102 -8.15 -14.22 -5.19
C LYS A 102 -8.43 -12.79 -4.73
N TYR A 103 -9.28 -12.11 -5.48
CA TYR A 103 -9.87 -10.83 -5.10
C TYR A 103 -11.30 -11.05 -4.62
N SER A 104 -11.73 -10.34 -3.59
CA SER A 104 -13.12 -10.39 -3.10
C SER A 104 -13.60 -8.99 -2.76
N SER A 105 -14.78 -8.64 -3.23
CA SER A 105 -15.36 -7.30 -3.07
C SER A 105 -16.88 -7.33 -3.16
N VAL A 106 -17.47 -6.15 -3.14
CA VAL A 106 -18.91 -5.98 -3.37
C VAL A 106 -19.29 -6.34 -4.79
N GLU A 107 -20.54 -6.76 -5.00
CA GLU A 107 -21.07 -7.14 -6.31
C GLU A 107 -20.95 -6.04 -7.36
N GLY A 108 -21.05 -4.77 -6.96
CA GLY A 108 -20.89 -3.60 -7.85
C GLY A 108 -19.51 -3.50 -8.54
N MET A 109 -18.50 -4.25 -8.09
CA MET A 109 -17.20 -4.33 -8.76
C MET A 109 -17.17 -5.26 -9.97
N LYS A 110 -18.26 -5.99 -10.23
CA LYS A 110 -18.37 -6.94 -11.35
C LYS A 110 -17.94 -6.36 -12.70
N PRO A 111 -18.33 -5.13 -13.09
CA PRO A 111 -17.96 -4.56 -14.38
C PRO A 111 -16.45 -4.37 -14.60
N VAL A 112 -15.65 -4.33 -13.53
CA VAL A 112 -14.18 -4.18 -13.63
C VAL A 112 -13.51 -5.47 -14.09
N PHE A 113 -14.12 -6.62 -13.77
CA PHE A 113 -13.52 -7.93 -13.99
C PHE A 113 -14.27 -8.77 -15.02
N GLU A 114 -15.51 -8.40 -15.36
CA GLU A 114 -16.29 -9.13 -16.34
C GLU A 114 -15.60 -9.10 -17.70
N ASN A 115 -15.61 -10.26 -18.37
CA ASN A 115 -15.01 -10.46 -19.68
C ASN A 115 -13.47 -10.27 -19.74
N LEU A 116 -12.77 -10.15 -18.61
CA LEU A 116 -11.32 -10.22 -18.60
C LEU A 116 -10.86 -11.66 -18.84
N ASP A 117 -10.10 -11.88 -19.90
CA ASP A 117 -9.43 -13.15 -20.13
C ASP A 117 -8.45 -13.45 -18.96
N GLY A 118 -8.53 -14.66 -18.42
CA GLY A 118 -7.82 -15.06 -17.21
C GLY A 118 -8.50 -14.68 -15.88
N CYS A 119 -9.79 -14.31 -15.88
CA CYS A 119 -10.58 -14.06 -14.67
C CYS A 119 -11.77 -15.02 -14.55
N GLU A 120 -11.81 -15.81 -13.49
CA GLU A 120 -12.98 -16.59 -13.10
C GLU A 120 -13.77 -15.86 -12.01
N MET A 121 -15.06 -15.61 -12.26
CA MET A 121 -15.91 -14.86 -11.33
C MET A 121 -16.99 -15.75 -10.74
N MET A 122 -17.25 -15.58 -9.44
CA MET A 122 -18.40 -16.18 -8.78
C MET A 122 -18.98 -15.23 -7.72
N LEU A 123 -20.30 -15.28 -7.56
CA LEU A 123 -20.99 -14.65 -6.44
C LEU A 123 -21.06 -15.65 -5.28
N LYS A 124 -20.68 -15.20 -4.08
CA LYS A 124 -20.80 -15.96 -2.84
C LYS A 124 -21.64 -15.21 -1.83
N PRO A 125 -22.57 -15.86 -1.13
CA PRO A 125 -23.24 -15.26 0.01
C PRO A 125 -22.22 -14.78 1.04
N GLU A 126 -22.28 -13.52 1.42
CA GLU A 126 -21.50 -13.02 2.54
C GLU A 126 -22.02 -13.67 3.82
N ARG A 127 -21.10 -14.14 4.65
CA ARG A 127 -21.41 -14.69 5.95
C ARG A 127 -20.72 -13.88 7.03
N LYS A 128 -21.45 -13.57 8.10
CA LYS A 128 -20.91 -12.97 9.32
C LYS A 128 -21.10 -13.93 10.48
N PHE A 129 -20.12 -13.94 11.39
CA PHE A 129 -20.24 -14.68 12.62
C PHE A 129 -21.28 -13.99 13.51
N ASN A 130 -22.27 -14.75 13.97
CA ASN A 130 -23.22 -14.30 14.97
C ASN A 130 -22.78 -14.87 16.32
N GLU A 131 -22.42 -13.98 17.25
CA GLU A 131 -21.89 -14.36 18.56
C GLU A 131 -22.94 -15.06 19.43
N ASP A 132 -24.18 -14.59 19.46
CA ASP A 132 -25.26 -15.18 20.26
C ASP A 132 -25.55 -16.64 19.86
N LEU A 133 -25.47 -16.92 18.56
CA LEU A 133 -25.78 -18.22 17.98
C LEU A 133 -24.54 -19.08 17.72
N GLN A 134 -23.35 -18.54 17.98
CA GLN A 134 -22.06 -19.20 17.75
C GLN A 134 -21.93 -19.84 16.35
N LYS A 135 -22.47 -19.19 15.32
CA LYS A 135 -22.48 -19.73 13.95
C LYS A 135 -22.33 -18.65 12.89
N MET A 136 -21.87 -19.06 11.70
CA MET A 136 -21.86 -18.21 10.52
C MET A 136 -23.26 -18.11 9.93
N LEU A 137 -23.78 -16.89 9.80
CA LEU A 137 -25.06 -16.60 9.16
C LEU A 137 -24.84 -15.83 7.85
N GLU A 138 -25.63 -16.18 6.84
CA GLU A 138 -25.68 -15.41 5.60
C GLU A 138 -26.32 -14.04 5.86
N THR A 139 -25.72 -12.98 5.33
CA THR A 139 -26.16 -11.60 5.56
C THR A 139 -27.25 -11.15 4.59
N GLY A 140 -27.65 -12.00 3.64
CA GLY A 140 -28.54 -11.64 2.53
C GLY A 140 -27.86 -10.81 1.44
N VAL A 141 -26.56 -10.55 1.55
CA VAL A 141 -25.76 -9.81 0.56
C VAL A 141 -24.77 -10.76 -0.09
N ASN A 142 -24.62 -10.68 -1.41
CA ASN A 142 -23.58 -11.42 -2.13
C ASN A 142 -22.28 -10.61 -2.20
N LYS A 143 -21.15 -11.30 -2.10
CA LYS A 143 -19.82 -10.80 -2.48
C LYS A 143 -19.42 -11.38 -3.82
N MET A 144 -18.79 -10.53 -4.62
CA MET A 144 -18.07 -10.99 -5.79
C MET A 144 -16.72 -11.54 -5.36
N GLN A 145 -16.38 -12.73 -5.83
CA GLN A 145 -15.04 -13.28 -5.77
C GLN A 145 -14.52 -13.45 -7.20
N CYS A 146 -13.34 -12.91 -7.46
CA CYS A 146 -12.60 -13.13 -8.71
C CYS A 146 -11.35 -13.97 -8.41
N THR A 147 -11.11 -14.99 -9.21
CA THR A 147 -9.85 -15.74 -9.24
C THR A 147 -9.13 -15.34 -10.52
N LEU A 148 -8.04 -14.62 -10.39
CA LEU A 148 -7.22 -14.12 -11.49
C LEU A 148 -6.06 -15.09 -11.74
N THR A 149 -5.74 -15.33 -12.99
CA THR A 149 -4.45 -15.94 -13.37
C THR A 149 -3.28 -15.06 -12.89
N PRO A 150 -2.11 -15.65 -12.60
CA PRO A 150 -0.88 -14.90 -12.35
C PRO A 150 -0.63 -13.73 -13.31
N GLU A 151 -0.77 -13.99 -14.61
CA GLU A 151 -0.48 -13.04 -15.68
C GLU A 151 -1.47 -11.87 -15.66
N LEU A 152 -2.77 -12.16 -15.49
CA LEU A 152 -3.78 -11.11 -15.36
C LEU A 152 -3.58 -10.31 -14.09
N ALA A 153 -3.35 -10.96 -12.95
CA ALA A 153 -3.12 -10.27 -11.68
C ALA A 153 -1.93 -9.31 -11.77
N GLN A 154 -0.79 -9.78 -12.33
CA GLN A 154 0.38 -8.94 -12.57
C GLN A 154 0.04 -7.74 -13.46
N LYS A 155 -0.70 -7.95 -14.56
CA LYS A 155 -1.13 -6.88 -15.46
C LYS A 155 -1.98 -5.84 -14.73
N LEU A 156 -2.94 -6.27 -13.92
CA LEU A 156 -3.83 -5.37 -13.18
C LEU A 156 -3.07 -4.59 -12.09
N PHE A 157 -2.18 -5.24 -11.34
CA PHE A 157 -1.30 -4.56 -10.37
C PHE A 157 -0.39 -3.53 -11.04
N ASN A 158 0.23 -3.89 -12.17
CA ASN A 158 1.07 -2.97 -12.93
C ASN A 158 0.27 -1.76 -13.43
N GLY A 159 -0.97 -1.97 -13.88
CA GLY A 159 -1.88 -0.91 -14.34
C GLY A 159 -2.21 0.13 -13.27
N ILE A 160 -2.01 -0.21 -11.99
CA ILE A 160 -2.23 0.70 -10.85
C ILE A 160 -0.95 0.99 -10.05
N LYS A 161 0.23 0.68 -10.59
CA LYS A 161 1.52 0.89 -9.92
C LYS A 161 1.68 2.30 -9.35
N TYR A 162 1.25 3.34 -10.07
CA TYR A 162 1.47 4.72 -9.65
C TYR A 162 0.29 5.36 -8.91
N TYR A 163 -0.76 4.59 -8.64
CA TYR A 163 -1.89 5.07 -7.87
C TYR A 163 -1.72 4.62 -6.43
N ARG A 164 -1.62 5.58 -5.52
CA ARG A 164 -1.31 5.33 -4.11
C ARG A 164 -2.31 6.04 -3.22
N ILE A 165 -2.66 5.36 -2.13
CA ILE A 165 -3.53 5.94 -1.11
C ILE A 165 -2.68 6.91 -0.28
N VAL A 166 -3.24 8.06 0.03
CA VAL A 166 -2.65 9.08 0.91
C VAL A 166 -3.67 9.51 1.94
N GLY A 167 -3.21 10.13 3.01
CA GLY A 167 -4.10 10.55 4.09
C GLY A 167 -3.76 11.89 4.70
N LYS A 168 -4.77 12.46 5.37
CA LYS A 168 -4.67 13.65 6.22
C LYS A 168 -5.10 13.29 7.63
N GLY A 169 -4.49 13.96 8.60
CA GLY A 169 -4.74 13.72 10.02
C GLY A 169 -3.46 13.86 10.84
N PHE A 170 -3.52 13.41 12.10
CA PHE A 170 -2.36 13.41 12.98
C PHE A 170 -1.45 12.21 12.71
N LEU A 171 -0.23 12.47 12.25
CA LEU A 171 0.80 11.45 12.05
C LEU A 171 1.53 11.13 13.36
N ALA A 172 1.31 9.92 13.87
CA ALA A 172 2.05 9.38 15.00
C ALA A 172 3.30 8.63 14.52
N LYS A 173 4.36 8.68 15.35
CA LYS A 173 5.56 7.87 15.23
C LYS A 173 5.73 6.99 16.47
N GLY A 174 6.03 5.72 16.28
CA GLY A 174 6.36 4.77 17.35
C GLY A 174 7.49 3.82 16.96
N LEU A 175 7.93 2.99 17.89
CA LEU A 175 8.82 1.86 17.58
C LEU A 175 8.01 0.74 16.92
N ASP A 176 8.58 0.09 15.91
CA ASP A 176 8.00 -1.14 15.36
C ASP A 176 8.32 -2.33 16.25
N ILE A 177 7.54 -2.51 17.32
CA ILE A 177 7.71 -3.62 18.27
C ILE A 177 7.56 -4.99 17.58
N GLY A 178 6.86 -5.05 16.45
CA GLY A 178 6.70 -6.26 15.66
C GLY A 178 7.90 -6.57 14.76
N ALA A 179 8.78 -5.62 14.50
CA ALA A 179 9.98 -5.80 13.70
C ALA A 179 11.20 -6.14 14.57
N LEU A 180 11.92 -7.20 14.22
CA LEU A 180 13.17 -7.54 14.90
C LEU A 180 14.24 -6.46 14.60
N PRO A 181 14.98 -5.99 15.62
CA PRO A 181 16.11 -5.11 15.40
C PRO A 181 17.16 -5.74 14.48
N ILE A 182 17.77 -4.92 13.64
CA ILE A 182 18.84 -5.37 12.73
C ILE A 182 20.18 -4.97 13.35
N LYS A 183 21.03 -5.95 13.64
CA LYS A 183 22.39 -5.70 14.12
C LYS A 183 23.28 -5.28 12.96
N LEU A 184 23.96 -4.15 13.11
CA LEU A 184 24.85 -3.57 12.11
C LEU A 184 26.31 -3.97 12.34
N GLU A 185 27.17 -3.72 11.35
CA GLU A 185 28.58 -4.12 11.36
C GLU A 185 29.39 -3.45 12.48
N ASP A 186 29.04 -2.22 12.89
CA ASP A 186 29.65 -1.54 14.04
C ASP A 186 29.18 -2.06 15.41
N GLY A 187 28.31 -3.07 15.42
CA GLY A 187 27.72 -3.64 16.63
C GLY A 187 26.50 -2.87 17.15
N SER A 188 26.13 -1.74 16.54
CA SER A 188 24.90 -1.01 16.87
C SER A 188 23.65 -1.71 16.30
N ASN A 189 22.48 -1.37 16.81
CA ASN A 189 21.20 -1.90 16.30
C ASN A 189 20.42 -0.81 15.56
N TYR A 190 19.84 -1.18 14.44
CA TYR A 190 18.79 -0.41 13.77
C TYR A 190 17.41 -0.93 14.19
N ASN A 191 16.55 -0.01 14.62
CA ASN A 191 15.16 -0.28 15.00
C ASN A 191 14.25 0.49 14.04
N SER A 192 13.38 -0.22 13.34
CA SER A 192 12.41 0.39 12.43
C SER A 192 11.37 1.19 13.22
N SER A 193 10.89 2.28 12.64
CA SER A 193 9.79 3.07 13.19
C SER A 193 8.47 2.71 12.51
N VAL A 194 7.39 2.75 13.28
CA VAL A 194 6.02 2.73 12.75
C VAL A 194 5.53 4.16 12.62
N PHE A 195 4.95 4.47 11.47
CA PHE A 195 4.24 5.72 11.21
C PHE A 195 2.80 5.40 10.88
N SER A 196 1.86 6.07 11.54
CA SER A 196 0.43 5.86 11.33
C SER A 196 -0.39 7.11 11.58
N LEU A 197 -1.50 7.25 10.87
CA LEU A 197 -2.50 8.25 11.20
C LEU A 197 -3.35 7.81 12.40
N SER A 198 -3.67 8.76 13.28
CA SER A 198 -4.60 8.56 14.40
C SER A 198 -6.01 8.18 13.91
N GLN A 199 -6.61 7.14 14.52
CA GLN A 199 -7.95 6.57 14.19
C GLN A 199 -9.15 7.53 14.31
N LYS A 200 -8.98 8.69 14.93
CA LYS A 200 -10.12 9.57 15.21
C LYS A 200 -10.46 10.49 14.03
N ASP A 201 -9.44 10.96 13.32
CA ASP A 201 -9.53 12.09 12.39
C ASP A 201 -8.90 11.79 11.02
N GLU A 202 -8.52 10.54 10.77
CA GLU A 202 -7.86 10.13 9.54
C GLU A 202 -8.83 10.13 8.36
N THR A 203 -8.51 10.85 7.30
CA THR A 203 -9.20 10.72 6.03
C THR A 203 -8.19 10.35 4.95
N TYR A 204 -8.68 9.67 3.92
CA TYR A 204 -7.87 9.12 2.86
C TYR A 204 -8.38 9.56 1.49
N GLY A 205 -7.47 9.58 0.53
CA GLY A 205 -7.73 9.78 -0.88
C GLY A 205 -6.70 9.04 -1.72
N VAL A 206 -6.77 9.20 -3.04
CA VAL A 206 -5.82 8.57 -3.98
C VAL A 206 -5.12 9.63 -4.80
N ILE A 207 -3.82 9.46 -5.00
CA ILE A 207 -3.02 10.29 -5.91
C ILE A 207 -2.46 9.45 -7.06
N ASP A 208 -2.17 10.11 -8.18
CA ASP A 208 -1.14 9.66 -9.11
C ASP A 208 0.20 10.21 -8.62
N VAL A 209 1.11 9.33 -8.19
CA VAL A 209 2.40 9.73 -7.61
C VAL A 209 3.30 10.43 -8.62
N ARG A 210 3.17 10.12 -9.91
CA ARG A 210 4.03 10.70 -10.96
C ARG A 210 3.75 12.18 -11.16
N THR A 211 2.48 12.55 -11.07
CA THR A 211 2.04 13.94 -11.27
C THR A 211 1.71 14.64 -9.95
N ASN A 212 1.76 13.93 -8.83
CA ASN A 212 1.32 14.38 -7.51
C ASN A 212 -0.10 15.00 -7.54
N LYS A 213 -0.98 14.47 -8.41
CA LYS A 213 -2.36 14.94 -8.57
C LYS A 213 -3.31 14.03 -7.81
N LEU A 214 -4.23 14.63 -7.07
CA LEU A 214 -5.33 13.90 -6.45
C LEU A 214 -6.28 13.38 -7.53
N ILE A 215 -6.60 12.09 -7.44
CA ILE A 215 -7.63 11.42 -8.22
C ILE A 215 -8.95 11.44 -7.46
N THR A 216 -8.88 11.33 -6.13
CA THR A 216 -10.02 11.52 -5.23
C THR A 216 -9.64 12.52 -4.15
N GLU A 217 -10.64 13.20 -3.59
CA GLU A 217 -10.44 14.02 -2.40
C GLU A 217 -9.99 13.17 -1.21
N ILE A 218 -9.35 13.80 -0.21
CA ILE A 218 -8.88 13.15 1.01
C ILE A 218 -9.94 13.27 2.10
N ILE A 219 -11.08 12.60 1.90
CA ILE A 219 -12.25 12.65 2.78
C ILE A 219 -12.81 11.26 3.13
N HIS A 220 -12.25 10.20 2.55
CA HIS A 220 -12.80 8.85 2.62
C HIS A 220 -12.19 8.05 3.77
N LYS A 221 -12.90 7.01 4.23
CA LYS A 221 -12.41 6.09 5.27
C LYS A 221 -12.05 4.72 4.71
N VAL A 222 -12.66 4.33 3.59
CA VAL A 222 -12.40 3.08 2.89
C VAL A 222 -12.01 3.41 1.46
N ILE A 223 -10.96 2.76 0.95
CA ILE A 223 -10.52 2.93 -0.44
C ILE A 223 -10.02 1.58 -0.97
N ASP A 224 -10.47 1.19 -2.15
CA ASP A 224 -9.88 0.10 -2.93
C ASP A 224 -9.54 0.59 -4.33
N VAL A 225 -8.24 0.63 -4.63
CA VAL A 225 -7.72 1.08 -5.93
C VAL A 225 -7.76 -0.08 -6.91
N CYS A 226 -8.52 0.05 -7.99
CA CYS A 226 -8.62 -0.94 -9.05
C CYS A 226 -8.20 -0.33 -10.40
N PRO A 227 -7.91 -1.16 -11.42
CA PRO A 227 -7.74 -0.69 -12.78
C PRO A 227 -8.99 0.08 -13.24
N ASN A 228 -8.79 1.29 -13.75
CA ASN A 228 -9.84 2.18 -14.28
C ASN A 228 -10.95 2.60 -13.29
N LEU A 229 -10.84 2.27 -12.01
CA LEU A 229 -11.88 2.53 -11.02
C LEU A 229 -11.29 2.61 -9.61
N ILE A 230 -11.80 3.53 -8.81
CA ILE A 230 -11.48 3.63 -7.38
C ILE A 230 -12.80 3.47 -6.63
N ARG A 231 -12.88 2.46 -5.78
CA ARG A 231 -13.98 2.31 -4.85
C ARG A 231 -13.64 3.08 -3.58
N VAL A 232 -14.56 3.88 -3.08
CA VAL A 232 -14.39 4.58 -1.80
C VAL A 232 -15.66 4.41 -0.96
N ASP A 233 -15.51 4.14 0.34
CA ASP A 233 -16.66 3.95 1.25
C ASP A 233 -17.69 2.93 0.68
N SER A 234 -18.93 3.36 0.43
CA SER A 234 -19.97 2.59 -0.27
C SER A 234 -20.01 2.81 -1.78
N ASP A 235 -19.30 3.81 -2.27
CA ASP A 235 -19.48 4.39 -3.59
C ASP A 235 -18.37 3.95 -4.55
N THR A 236 -18.66 4.08 -5.84
CA THR A 236 -17.76 3.67 -6.91
C THR A 236 -17.47 4.87 -7.80
N PHE A 237 -16.19 5.23 -7.92
CA PHE A 237 -15.73 6.32 -8.78
C PHE A 237 -15.01 5.72 -9.99
N LEU A 238 -15.54 5.98 -11.17
CA LEU A 238 -14.84 5.66 -12.41
C LEU A 238 -13.65 6.60 -12.57
N LYS A 239 -12.50 6.03 -12.91
CA LYS A 239 -11.32 6.79 -13.26
C LYS A 239 -11.43 7.18 -14.73
N TYR A 240 -11.41 8.48 -15.02
CA TYR A 240 -11.24 8.98 -16.38
C TYR A 240 -9.76 8.93 -16.78
#